data_AF-A0A6V7KJZ3-F1
#
_entry.id   AF-A0A6V7KJZ3-F1
#
_cell.length_a   1.000
_cell.length_b   1.000
_cell.length_c   1.000
_cell.angle_alpha   90.00
_cell.angle_beta   90.00
_cell.angle_gamma   90.00
#
_symmetry.space_group_name_H-M   'P 1'
#
loop_
_entity.id
_entity.type
_entity.pdbx_description
1 polymer ?
#
loop_
_entity_poly.entity_id
_entity_poly.type
_entity_poly.pdbx_seq_one_letter_code
_entity_poly.pdbx_strand_id
1 'polypeptide(L)' 'RRLPMTPQEATKYYGSRLTDYELTEIEKYSEIWYLGLSACKIHGEEGSENSGYDDDTGSYHKIPHDHISY' A
#
# COMPACT_ATOMS: atom_id res chain seq x y z
N ARG A 1 14.46 5.98 12.39
CA ARG A 1 13.32 5.32 13.08
C ARG A 1 13.70 3.89 13.36
N ARG A 2 13.17 3.29 14.42
CA ARG A 2 13.35 1.85 14.67
C ARG A 2 12.31 1.11 13.84
N LEU A 3 12.75 0.13 13.06
CA LEU A 3 11.88 -0.81 12.36
C LEU A 3 11.84 -2.13 13.14
N PRO A 4 10.78 -2.93 12.98
CA PRO A 4 9.55 -2.60 12.25
C PRO A 4 8.70 -1.55 12.98
N MET A 5 7.90 -0.79 12.24
CA MET A 5 6.82 0.02 12.81
C MET A 5 5.58 -0.85 13.01
N THR A 6 4.71 -0.50 13.94
CA THR A 6 3.35 -1.07 13.96
C THR A 6 2.45 -0.38 12.92
N PRO A 7 1.32 -0.98 12.50
CA PRO A 7 0.33 -0.31 11.64
C PRO A 7 -0.10 1.04 12.18
N GLN A 8 -0.35 1.12 13.48
CA GLN A 8 -0.81 2.35 14.13
C GLN A 8 0.28 3.44 14.10
N GLU A 9 1.56 3.07 14.24
CA GLU A 9 2.67 4.01 14.06
C GLU A 9 2.78 4.47 12.59
N ALA A 10 2.72 3.54 11.64
CA ALA A 10 2.79 3.85 10.21
C ALA A 10 1.65 4.78 9.80
N THR A 11 0.40 4.46 10.14
CA THR A 11 -0.79 5.27 9.86
C THR A 11 -0.72 6.63 10.55
N LYS A 12 -0.31 6.70 11.82
CA LYS A 12 -0.18 7.97 12.55
C LYS A 12 0.81 8.94 11.89
N TYR A 13 1.91 8.42 11.37
CA TYR A 13 2.98 9.27 10.84
C TYR A 13 2.93 9.50 9.34
N TYR A 14 2.37 8.56 8.59
CA TYR A 14 2.40 8.55 7.12
C TYR A 14 1.03 8.35 6.48
N GLY A 15 -0.05 8.24 7.25
CA GLY A 15 -1.39 7.95 6.72
C GLY A 15 -1.87 8.92 5.65
N SER A 16 -1.45 10.19 5.69
CA SER A 16 -1.77 11.17 4.62
C SER A 16 -1.05 10.92 3.28
N ARG A 17 -0.12 9.97 3.24
CA ARG A 17 0.65 9.54 2.07
C ARG A 17 0.35 8.09 1.67
N LEU A 18 -0.57 7.44 2.37
CA LEU A 18 -1.09 6.13 2.01
C LEU A 18 -2.42 6.29 1.30
N THR A 19 -2.77 5.34 0.44
CA THR A 19 -4.09 5.29 -0.20
C THR A 19 -5.15 4.80 0.79
N ASP A 20 -6.43 5.06 0.52
CA ASP A 20 -7.52 4.56 1.37
C ASP A 20 -7.53 3.02 1.46
N TYR A 21 -7.12 2.36 0.37
CA TYR A 21 -6.93 0.92 0.34
C TYR A 21 -5.82 0.49 1.30
N GLU A 22 -4.66 1.15 1.26
CA GLU A 22 -3.53 0.86 2.14
C GLU A 22 -3.88 1.10 3.61
N LEU A 23 -4.64 2.15 3.93
CA LEU A 23 -5.09 2.42 5.31
C LEU A 23 -5.95 1.29 5.90
N THR A 24 -6.65 0.53 5.06
CA THR A 24 -7.42 -0.63 5.47
C THR A 24 -6.57 -1.90 5.48
N GLU A 25 -5.69 -2.05 4.49
CA GLU A 25 -4.86 -3.24 4.32
C GLU A 25 -3.75 -3.34 5.38
N ILE A 26 -3.14 -2.20 5.75
CA ILE A 26 -2.00 -2.15 6.69
C ILE A 26 -2.32 -2.77 8.04
N GLU A 27 -3.57 -2.71 8.50
CA GLU A 27 -4.01 -3.30 9.78
C GLU A 27 -3.91 -4.84 9.80
N LYS A 28 -3.74 -5.49 8.63
CA LYS A 28 -3.54 -6.94 8.51
C LYS A 28 -2.10 -7.37 8.76
N TYR A 29 -1.15 -6.44 8.83
CA TYR A 29 0.29 -6.71 8.96
C TYR A 29 0.79 -6.26 10.33
N SER A 30 1.42 -7.15 11.11
CA SER A 30 1.91 -6.77 12.45
C SER A 30 3.21 -5.97 12.43
N GLU A 31 3.97 -6.05 11.34
CA GLU A 31 5.30 -5.45 11.21
C GLU A 31 5.39 -4.70 9.88
N ILE A 32 5.73 -3.42 9.95
CA ILE A 32 5.85 -2.53 8.79
C ILE A 32 7.31 -2.14 8.61
N TRP A 33 7.93 -2.60 7.52
CA TRP A 33 9.32 -2.40 7.13
C TRP A 33 9.49 -1.35 6.03
N TYR A 34 8.52 -1.25 5.11
CA TYR A 34 8.56 -0.38 3.94
C TYR A 34 7.16 0.05 3.50
N LEU A 35 7.03 1.29 3.02
CA LEU A 35 5.73 1.89 2.66
C LEU A 35 5.68 2.44 1.23
N GLY A 36 6.78 2.35 0.46
CA GLY A 36 6.81 2.88 -0.90
C GLY A 36 6.44 4.37 -1.02
N LEU A 37 6.74 5.19 0.00
CA LEU A 37 6.19 6.55 0.12
C LEU A 37 6.51 7.50 -1.06
N SER A 38 7.52 7.17 -1.88
CA SER A 38 7.92 7.99 -3.04
C SER A 38 7.39 7.44 -4.38
N ALA A 39 6.62 6.36 -4.35
CA ALA A 39 6.02 5.76 -5.53
C ALA A 39 4.80 6.55 -6.01
N CYS A 40 4.54 6.51 -7.32
CA CYS A 40 3.28 6.97 -7.91
C CYS A 40 2.22 5.87 -7.76
N LYS A 41 1.68 5.73 -6.55
CA LYS A 41 0.76 4.64 -6.17
C LYS A 41 -0.54 4.66 -6.97
N ILE A 42 -1.06 3.45 -7.24
CA ILE A 42 -2.40 3.26 -7.82
C ILE A 42 -3.42 3.57 -6.73
N HIS A 43 -4.42 4.39 -7.07
CA HIS A 43 -5.55 4.64 -6.18
C HIS A 43 -6.64 3.64 -6.57
N GLY A 44 -6.76 2.57 -5.80
CA GLY A 44 -7.66 1.48 -6.13
C GLY A 44 -9.11 1.96 -6.32
N GLU A 45 -9.76 1.47 -7.37
CA GLU A 45 -11.13 1.84 -7.75
C GLU A 45 -12.04 0.61 -7.62
N GLU A 46 -13.06 0.69 -6.76
CA GLU A 46 -14.02 -0.40 -6.61
C GLU A 46 -14.74 -0.70 -7.93
N GLY A 47 -14.79 -1.98 -8.31
CA GLY A 47 -15.47 -2.45 -9.52
C GLY A 47 -14.57 -2.62 -10.76
N SER A 48 -13.29 -2.28 -10.66
CA SER A 48 -12.26 -2.62 -11.66
C SER A 48 -11.54 -3.94 -11.31
N GLU A 49 -10.80 -4.52 -12.26
CA GLU A 49 -10.10 -5.80 -12.08
C GLU A 49 -9.08 -5.70 -10.93
N ASN A 50 -9.27 -6.52 -9.90
CA ASN A 50 -8.54 -6.41 -8.63
C ASN A 50 -8.45 -4.96 -8.12
N SER A 51 -9.56 -4.23 -8.16
CA SER A 51 -9.62 -2.81 -7.77
C SER A 51 -8.64 -1.90 -8.53
N GLY A 52 -8.25 -2.26 -9.75
CA GLY A 52 -7.40 -1.46 -10.64
C GLY A 52 -5.91 -1.75 -10.47
N TYR A 53 -5.58 -2.75 -9.65
CA TYR A 53 -4.20 -3.21 -9.46
C TYR A 53 -3.76 -4.21 -10.53
N ASP A 54 -4.69 -4.85 -11.24
CA ASP A 54 -4.37 -5.81 -12.30
C ASP A 54 -4.77 -5.25 -13.68
N ASP A 55 -4.05 -5.69 -14.72
CA ASP A 55 -4.44 -5.44 -16.10
C ASP A 55 -5.53 -6.39 -16.58
N ASP A 56 -6.03 -6.18 -17.81
CA ASP A 56 -7.10 -7.00 -18.42
C ASP A 56 -6.75 -8.49 -18.56
N THR A 57 -5.48 -8.87 -18.35
CA THR A 57 -5.02 -10.27 -18.37
C THR A 57 -4.86 -10.87 -16.97
N GLY A 58 -5.13 -10.09 -15.92
CA GLY A 58 -4.93 -10.45 -14.52
C GLY A 58 -3.48 -10.31 -14.05
N SER A 59 -2.64 -9.56 -14.77
CA SER A 59 -1.26 -9.30 -14.34
C SER A 59 -1.18 -8.04 -13.50
N TYR A 60 -0.54 -8.13 -12.33
CA TYR A 60 -0.36 -7.00 -11.42
C TYR A 60 0.47 -5.85 -12.04
N HIS A 61 -0.04 -4.63 -11.91
CA HIS A 61 0.61 -3.39 -12.30
C HIS A 61 1.73 -3.02 -11.32
N LYS A 62 2.97 -3.36 -11.70
CA LYS A 62 4.15 -3.06 -10.88
C LYS A 62 4.52 -1.58 -10.97
N ILE A 63 4.42 -0.88 -9.84
CA ILE A 63 4.89 0.50 -9.72
C ILE A 63 6.32 0.51 -9.15
N PRO A 64 7.30 1.10 -9.85
CA PRO A 64 8.66 1.22 -9.33
C PRO A 64 8.69 1.98 -7.99
N HIS A 65 9.48 1.46 -7.05
CA HIS A 65 9.63 1.97 -5.67
C HIS A 65 8.38 1.84 -4.80
N ASP A 66 7.35 1.15 -5.26
CA ASP A 66 6.24 0.75 -4.40
C ASP A 66 6.56 -0.55 -3.63
N HIS A 67 5.72 -0.87 -2.68
CA HIS A 67 5.80 -2.04 -1.82
C HIS A 67 4.90 -3.19 -2.36
N ILE A 68 5.30 -4.44 -2.11
CA ILE A 68 4.46 -5.64 -2.39
C ILE A 68 3.76 -6.11 -1.11
N SER A 69 4.35 -5.78 0.04
CA SER A 69 3.84 -5.96 1.40
C SER A 69 4.52 -4.93 2.29
N TYR A 70 4.05 -4.80 3.52
CA TYR A 70 4.52 -3.80 4.47
C TYR A 70 5.84 -4.17 5.14
#